data_AF-A0A7Y3HPJ8-F1
#
_entry.id   AF-A0A7Y3HPJ8-F1
#
_cell.length_a   1.000
_cell.length_b   1.000
_cell.length_c   1.000
_cell.angle_alpha   90.00
_cell.angle_beta   90.00
_cell.angle_gamma   90.00
#
_symmetry.space_group_name_H-M   'P 1'
#
loop_
_entity.id
_entity.type
_entity.pdbx_description
1 polymer ?
#
loop_
_entity_poly.entity_id
_entity_poly.type
_entity_poly.pdbx_seq_one_letter_code
_entity_poly.pdbx_strand_id
1 'polypeptide(L)'
;MIKHNYLKIFLLFIAVAVISSCATKKPFSKDVMTRYNVSEADLTKMQFYTSDEIVLKRAQAHGTDKKTEDGVLTISKGKDIEEIVIKKNTPCVIQKIVDRDQFAMSFGDGNKFLVFGTMGQSSGYYTFQASEYVKGQGKVNYGNVYYLANTRSRYVHLNFKMKSLRDVNIKRSKVKGKKI
;
A
#
# COMPACT_ATOMS: atom_id res chain seq x y z
N MET A 1 28.45 -39.55 -27.99
CA MET A 1 28.01 -38.14 -28.14
C MET A 1 26.78 -37.78 -27.28
N ILE A 2 26.45 -38.52 -26.21
CA ILE A 2 25.17 -38.39 -25.50
C ILE A 2 25.32 -37.76 -24.09
N LYS A 3 26.48 -37.88 -23.43
CA LYS A 3 26.73 -37.32 -22.07
C LYS A 3 26.77 -35.78 -22.00
N HIS A 4 27.14 -35.09 -23.09
CA HIS A 4 27.24 -33.63 -23.11
C HIS A 4 25.87 -32.91 -23.05
N ASN A 5 24.79 -33.56 -23.49
CA ASN A 5 23.46 -32.96 -23.49
C ASN A 5 22.82 -32.97 -22.09
N TYR A 6 23.06 -34.01 -21.29
CA TYR A 6 22.58 -34.05 -19.89
C TYR A 6 23.27 -33.02 -19.00
N LEU A 7 24.55 -32.73 -19.23
CA LEU A 7 25.28 -31.70 -18.49
C LEU A 7 24.75 -30.29 -18.80
N LYS A 8 24.40 -30.01 -20.07
CA LYS A 8 23.77 -28.76 -20.48
C LYS A 8 22.34 -28.63 -19.96
N ILE A 9 21.56 -29.71 -19.95
CA ILE A 9 20.19 -29.75 -19.41
C ILE A 9 20.20 -29.58 -17.88
N PHE A 10 21.18 -30.17 -17.19
CA PHE A 10 21.38 -30.01 -15.75
C PHE A 10 21.80 -28.58 -15.37
N LEU A 11 22.69 -27.95 -16.16
CA LEU A 11 23.06 -26.54 -16.01
C LEU A 11 21.90 -25.59 -16.27
N LEU A 12 21.00 -25.92 -17.22
CA LEU A 12 19.78 -25.16 -17.50
C LEU A 12 18.78 -25.23 -16.32
N PHE A 13 18.67 -26.38 -15.65
CA PHE A 13 17.82 -26.56 -14.47
C PHE A 13 18.33 -25.79 -13.24
N ILE A 14 19.65 -25.69 -13.05
CA ILE A 14 20.26 -24.90 -11.96
C ILE A 14 20.07 -23.39 -12.19
N ALA A 15 20.10 -22.93 -13.46
CA ALA A 15 19.87 -21.52 -13.80
C ALA A 15 18.43 -21.04 -13.50
N VAL A 16 17.43 -21.93 -13.54
CA VAL A 16 16.03 -21.59 -13.24
C VAL A 16 15.76 -21.56 -11.72
N ALA A 17 16.59 -22.21 -10.90
CA ALA A 17 16.35 -22.37 -9.47
C ALA A 17 16.75 -21.15 -8.60
N VAL A 18 17.35 -20.09 -9.15
CA VAL A 18 18.01 -19.04 -8.34
C VAL A 18 17.17 -17.76 -8.12
N ILE A 19 15.93 -17.66 -8.59
CA ILE A 19 15.21 -16.36 -8.62
C ILE A 19 14.09 -16.14 -7.60
N SER A 20 13.87 -17.02 -6.63
CA SER A 20 12.84 -16.81 -5.60
C SER A 20 13.37 -16.23 -4.28
N SER A 21 14.19 -15.17 -4.33
CA SER A 21 14.40 -14.33 -3.15
C SER A 21 13.30 -13.26 -3.10
N CYS A 22 12.12 -13.67 -2.66
CA CYS A 22 11.04 -12.73 -2.37
C CYS A 22 11.46 -11.94 -1.12
N ALA A 23 12.04 -10.75 -1.30
CA ALA A 23 12.40 -9.88 -0.20
C ALA A 23 11.17 -9.62 0.69
N THR A 24 11.21 -10.10 1.94
CA THR A 24 10.11 -9.97 2.88
C THR A 24 9.86 -8.50 3.19
N LYS A 25 8.67 -8.02 2.87
CA LYS A 25 8.25 -6.67 3.23
C LYS A 25 7.92 -6.61 4.73
N LYS A 26 8.23 -5.49 5.37
CA LYS A 26 7.97 -5.26 6.80
C LYS A 26 7.03 -4.07 6.97
N PRO A 27 6.15 -4.06 8.00
CA PRO A 27 5.35 -2.90 8.34
C PRO A 27 6.22 -1.68 8.58
N PHE A 28 5.81 -0.56 8.02
CA PHE A 28 6.43 0.73 8.25
C PHE A 28 5.77 1.41 9.45
N SER A 29 6.59 1.84 10.41
CA SER A 29 6.13 2.35 11.71
C SER A 29 7.04 3.44 12.25
N LYS A 30 6.56 4.15 13.27
CA LYS A 30 7.37 5.10 14.05
C LYS A 30 8.64 4.47 14.63
N ASP A 31 8.55 3.25 15.15
CA ASP A 31 9.71 2.52 15.68
C ASP A 31 10.76 2.26 14.60
N VAL A 32 10.35 1.96 13.37
CA VAL A 32 11.27 1.82 12.23
C VAL A 32 11.98 3.15 11.95
N MET A 33 11.26 4.27 11.91
CA MET A 33 11.89 5.58 11.70
C MET A 33 12.91 5.90 12.77
N THR A 34 12.55 5.75 14.05
CA THR A 34 13.43 6.06 15.18
C THR A 34 14.63 5.11 15.23
N ARG A 35 14.42 3.81 15.06
CA ARG A 35 15.48 2.78 15.16
C ARG A 35 16.55 2.94 14.08
N TYR A 36 16.16 3.34 12.89
CA TYR A 36 17.07 3.47 11.75
C TYR A 36 17.40 4.93 11.41
N ASN A 37 16.96 5.88 12.24
CA ASN A 37 17.14 7.32 12.04
C ASN A 37 16.76 7.78 10.62
N VAL A 38 15.60 7.31 10.13
CA VAL A 38 15.13 7.57 8.77
C VAL A 38 14.75 9.05 8.66
N SER A 39 15.50 9.80 7.85
CA SER A 39 15.24 11.22 7.60
C SER A 39 14.15 11.42 6.55
N GLU A 40 13.56 12.62 6.48
CA GLU A 40 12.62 12.96 5.40
C GLU A 40 13.22 12.78 3.99
N ALA A 41 14.52 13.07 3.84
CA ALA A 41 15.26 12.87 2.59
C ALA A 41 15.42 11.38 2.22
N ASP A 42 15.41 10.47 3.21
CA ASP A 42 15.40 9.04 2.96
C ASP A 42 14.01 8.57 2.55
N LEU A 43 12.97 9.07 3.22
CA LEU A 43 11.58 8.71 2.95
C LEU A 43 11.18 8.93 1.49
N THR A 44 11.63 10.03 0.87
CA THR A 44 11.34 10.34 -0.54
C THR A 44 12.02 9.38 -1.53
N LYS A 45 13.06 8.67 -1.10
CA LYS A 45 13.78 7.66 -1.90
C LYS A 45 13.26 6.24 -1.69
N MET A 46 12.37 6.04 -0.72
CA MET A 46 11.85 4.72 -0.37
C MET A 46 10.64 4.33 -1.22
N GLN A 47 10.60 3.05 -1.60
CA GLN A 47 9.41 2.42 -2.17
C GLN A 47 8.59 1.76 -1.07
N PHE A 48 7.33 2.16 -0.94
CA PHE A 48 6.35 1.57 -0.04
C PHE A 48 5.37 0.68 -0.80
N TYR A 49 4.59 -0.09 -0.04
CA TYR A 49 3.59 -1.02 -0.55
C TYR A 49 2.40 -1.09 0.40
N THR A 50 1.20 -1.29 -0.12
CA THR A 50 0.02 -1.56 0.72
C THR A 50 0.10 -2.94 1.38
N SER A 51 -0.33 -3.04 2.63
CA SER A 51 -0.44 -4.31 3.36
C SER A 51 -1.67 -5.15 2.98
N ASP A 52 -2.72 -4.50 2.49
CA ASP A 52 -3.95 -5.12 2.03
C ASP A 52 -4.62 -4.27 0.93
N GLU A 53 -5.75 -4.74 0.41
CA GLU A 53 -6.53 -4.06 -0.63
C GLU A 53 -7.32 -2.85 -0.10
N ILE A 54 -7.34 -1.78 -0.90
CA ILE A 54 -8.19 -0.60 -0.73
C ILE A 54 -9.09 -0.51 -1.97
N VAL A 55 -10.40 -0.50 -1.76
CA VAL A 55 -11.39 -0.33 -2.83
C VAL A 55 -12.11 0.99 -2.65
N LEU A 56 -11.94 1.89 -3.61
CA LEU A 56 -12.60 3.19 -3.64
C LEU A 56 -13.82 3.10 -4.55
N LYS A 57 -14.99 3.48 -4.05
CA LYS A 57 -16.25 3.47 -4.81
C LYS A 57 -16.90 4.83 -4.82
N ARG A 58 -17.41 5.23 -5.98
CA ARG A 58 -18.27 6.41 -6.13
C ARG A 58 -19.47 6.02 -7.00
N ALA A 59 -20.65 6.42 -6.54
CA ALA A 59 -21.85 6.35 -7.36
C ALA A 59 -22.01 7.66 -8.14
N GLN A 60 -22.28 7.55 -9.44
CA GLN A 60 -22.75 8.66 -10.26
C GLN A 60 -24.18 8.34 -10.69
N ALA A 61 -25.10 9.29 -10.52
CA ALA A 61 -26.45 9.14 -11.07
C ALA A 61 -26.31 9.23 -12.60
N HIS A 62 -26.80 8.22 -13.31
CA HIS A 62 -26.96 8.35 -14.76
C HIS A 62 -28.12 9.32 -15.01
N GLY A 63 -28.04 10.11 -16.09
CA GLY A 63 -29.16 10.91 -16.54
C GLY A 63 -30.42 10.06 -16.72
N THR A 64 -31.59 10.69 -16.63
CA THR A 64 -32.84 10.00 -16.97
C THR A 64 -32.93 9.91 -18.48
N ASP A 65 -32.68 8.72 -19.03
CA ASP A 65 -32.84 8.48 -20.46
C ASP A 65 -34.33 8.27 -20.75
N LYS A 66 -34.87 9.14 -21.59
CA LYS A 66 -36.24 9.06 -22.09
C LYS A 66 -36.18 8.69 -23.56
N LYS A 67 -36.73 7.53 -23.90
CA LYS A 67 -36.89 7.09 -25.28
C LYS A 67 -38.36 6.88 -25.56
N THR A 68 -38.84 7.44 -26.67
CA THR A 68 -40.19 7.16 -27.17
C THR A 68 -40.05 6.43 -28.49
N GLU A 69 -40.45 5.15 -28.51
CA GLU A 69 -40.54 4.32 -29.71
C GLU A 69 -41.95 3.70 -29.76
N ASP A 70 -42.55 3.66 -30.94
CA ASP A 70 -43.89 3.10 -31.19
C ASP A 70 -44.99 3.59 -30.23
N GLY A 71 -44.92 4.87 -29.83
CA GLY A 71 -45.89 5.49 -28.93
C GLY A 71 -45.73 5.11 -27.44
N VAL A 72 -44.70 4.35 -27.08
CA VAL A 72 -44.41 3.97 -25.70
C VAL A 72 -43.24 4.79 -25.17
N LEU A 73 -43.47 5.53 -24.09
CA LEU A 73 -42.42 6.23 -23.35
C LEU A 73 -41.70 5.27 -22.41
N THR A 74 -40.44 5.00 -22.67
CA THR A 74 -39.54 4.24 -21.78
C THR A 74 -38.63 5.20 -21.03
N ILE A 75 -38.64 5.11 -19.70
CA ILE A 75 -37.77 5.89 -18.81
C ILE A 75 -36.78 4.95 -18.13
N SER A 76 -35.50 5.09 -18.45
CA SER A 76 -34.42 4.32 -17.80
C SER A 76 -33.68 5.22 -16.81
N LYS A 77 -33.58 4.79 -15.55
CA LYS A 77 -32.73 5.41 -14.52
C LYS A 77 -31.59 4.46 -14.19
N GLY A 78 -30.39 4.77 -14.69
CA GLY A 78 -29.16 4.04 -14.38
C GLY A 78 -28.43 4.62 -13.16
N LYS A 79 -27.59 3.81 -12.53
CA LYS A 79 -26.60 4.24 -11.54
C LYS A 79 -25.26 3.65 -11.94
N ASP A 80 -24.33 4.49 -12.35
CA ASP A 80 -22.97 4.06 -12.62
C ASP A 80 -22.20 4.00 -11.32
N ILE A 81 -21.52 2.88 -11.10
CA ILE A 81 -20.61 2.70 -9.98
C ILE A 81 -19.21 2.68 -10.55
N GLU A 82 -18.46 3.74 -10.24
CA GLU A 82 -17.02 3.81 -10.51
C GLU A 82 -16.28 3.16 -9.35
N GLU A 83 -15.36 2.24 -9.66
CA GLU A 83 -14.55 1.52 -8.69
C GLU A 83 -13.07 1.60 -9.05
N ILE A 84 -12.24 1.95 -8.06
CA ILE A 84 -10.78 1.92 -8.17
C ILE A 84 -10.25 0.93 -7.13
N VAL A 85 -9.52 -0.08 -7.61
CA VAL A 85 -8.96 -1.15 -6.77
C VAL A 85 -7.45 -0.99 -6.64
N ILE A 86 -6.99 -0.67 -5.43
CA ILE A 86 -5.58 -0.66 -5.06
C ILE A 86 -5.31 -1.97 -4.33
N LYS A 87 -4.76 -2.95 -5.06
CA LYS A 87 -4.51 -4.30 -4.55
C LYS A 87 -3.51 -4.29 -3.40
N LYS A 88 -3.49 -5.37 -2.62
CA LYS A 88 -2.39 -5.67 -1.69
C LYS A 88 -1.04 -5.65 -2.43
N ASN A 89 0.01 -5.19 -1.75
CA ASN A 89 1.36 -5.02 -2.30
C ASN A 89 1.45 -4.05 -3.48
N THR A 90 0.50 -3.12 -3.65
CA THR A 90 0.62 -2.10 -4.70
C THR A 90 1.74 -1.13 -4.32
N PRO A 91 2.74 -0.92 -5.19
CA PRO A 91 3.82 0.03 -4.92
C PRO A 91 3.30 1.47 -4.85
N CYS A 92 3.78 2.23 -3.87
CA CYS A 92 3.52 3.66 -3.74
C CYS A 92 4.75 4.41 -3.20
N VAL A 93 4.80 5.70 -3.48
CA VAL A 93 5.88 6.61 -3.05
C VAL A 93 5.28 7.81 -2.33
N ILE A 94 6.08 8.48 -1.51
CA ILE A 94 5.65 9.74 -0.90
C ILE A 94 5.62 10.81 -1.97
N GLN A 95 4.44 11.37 -2.20
CA GLN A 95 4.25 12.55 -3.04
C GLN A 95 4.39 13.84 -2.22
N LYS A 96 3.90 13.83 -0.98
CA LYS A 96 3.95 14.98 -0.09
C LYS A 96 3.97 14.55 1.37
N ILE A 97 4.78 15.23 2.17
CA ILE A 97 4.71 15.19 3.63
C ILE A 97 3.61 16.17 4.04
N VAL A 98 2.52 15.66 4.60
CA VAL A 98 1.36 16.46 5.02
C VAL A 98 1.62 17.06 6.40
N ASP A 99 2.15 16.23 7.29
CA ASP A 99 2.60 16.56 8.64
C ASP A 99 3.69 15.56 9.06
N ARG A 100 4.34 15.72 10.22
CA ARG A 100 5.41 14.85 10.74
C ARG A 100 5.07 13.36 10.65
N ASP A 101 3.82 13.02 10.89
CA ASP A 101 3.34 11.64 10.95
C ASP A 101 2.23 11.33 9.93
N GLN A 102 2.14 12.12 8.85
CA GLN A 102 1.16 11.94 7.79
C GLN A 102 1.78 12.16 6.41
N PHE A 103 1.61 11.19 5.52
CA PHE A 103 2.16 11.21 4.18
C PHE A 103 1.06 11.00 3.14
N ALA A 104 1.09 11.82 2.08
CA ALA A 104 0.34 11.58 0.87
C ALA A 104 1.12 10.59 0.00
N MET A 105 0.56 9.40 -0.18
CA MET A 105 1.16 8.29 -0.91
C MET A 105 0.56 8.24 -2.32
N SER A 106 1.39 8.43 -3.35
CA SER A 106 0.97 8.29 -4.74
C SER A 106 1.08 6.86 -5.22
N PHE A 107 0.09 6.44 -6.02
CA PHE A 107 0.01 5.14 -6.68
C PHE A 107 0.17 5.22 -8.21
N GLY A 108 0.46 6.41 -8.73
CA GLY A 108 0.60 6.69 -10.16
C GLY A 108 0.91 8.17 -10.41
N ASP A 109 0.47 8.69 -11.56
CA ASP A 109 0.73 10.08 -11.92
C ASP A 109 -0.36 11.05 -11.44
N GLY A 110 0.03 12.31 -11.25
CA GLY A 110 -0.87 13.43 -10.94
C GLY A 110 -1.32 13.50 -9.48
N ASN A 111 -2.53 14.03 -9.24
CA ASN A 111 -3.11 14.23 -7.89
C ASN A 111 -3.81 12.98 -7.33
N LYS A 112 -3.28 11.79 -7.63
CA LYS A 112 -3.86 10.50 -7.26
C LYS A 112 -3.12 9.88 -6.07
N PHE A 113 -3.37 10.43 -4.88
CA PHE A 113 -2.74 9.99 -3.64
C PHE A 113 -3.77 9.63 -2.56
N LEU A 114 -3.35 8.79 -1.61
CA LEU A 114 -4.08 8.53 -0.37
C LEU A 114 -3.21 8.89 0.82
N VAL A 115 -3.82 9.34 1.91
CA VAL A 115 -3.07 9.74 3.11
C VAL A 115 -2.86 8.53 4.00
N PHE A 116 -1.63 8.37 4.50
CA PHE A 116 -1.27 7.38 5.50
C PHE A 116 -0.61 8.07 6.68
N GLY A 117 -1.01 7.70 7.89
CA GLY A 117 -0.50 8.31 9.11
C GLY A 117 -0.71 7.43 10.34
N THR A 118 -0.20 7.90 11.48
CA THR A 118 -0.24 7.16 12.75
C THR A 118 -1.31 7.65 13.72
N MET A 119 -2.02 8.72 13.37
CA MET A 119 -3.04 9.33 14.24
C MET A 119 -4.20 8.36 14.50
N GLY A 120 -4.64 8.29 15.76
CA GLY A 120 -5.79 7.46 16.16
C GLY A 120 -5.52 5.97 16.24
N GLN A 121 -4.28 5.50 16.06
CA GLN A 121 -3.93 4.08 16.03
C GLN A 121 -2.79 3.75 17.00
N SER A 122 -3.02 2.79 17.90
CA SER A 122 -2.05 2.38 18.92
C SER A 122 -0.87 1.56 18.37
N SER A 123 -0.97 1.03 17.15
CA SER A 123 0.07 0.19 16.54
C SER A 123 1.34 0.95 16.15
N GLY A 124 1.26 2.28 16.03
CA GLY A 124 2.35 3.12 15.52
C GLY A 124 2.67 2.89 14.03
N TYR A 125 1.84 2.13 13.31
CA TYR A 125 1.97 1.89 11.88
C TYR A 125 1.38 3.04 11.09
N TYR A 126 1.96 3.34 9.93
CA TYR A 126 1.41 4.33 9.00
C TYR A 126 0.23 3.70 8.28
N THR A 127 -0.98 3.98 8.75
CA THR A 127 -2.26 3.42 8.31
C THR A 127 -3.05 4.41 7.48
N PHE A 128 -3.89 3.91 6.58
CA PHE A 128 -4.78 4.69 5.74
C PHE A 128 -5.63 5.67 6.58
N GLN A 129 -5.69 6.91 6.12
CA GLN A 129 -6.44 8.00 6.74
C GLN A 129 -7.49 8.53 5.76
N ALA A 130 -8.70 8.68 6.25
CA ALA A 130 -9.79 9.33 5.55
C ALA A 130 -10.04 10.72 6.13
N SER A 131 -10.57 11.64 5.30
CA SER A 131 -10.95 12.97 5.79
C SER A 131 -12.21 12.93 6.66
N GLU A 132 -13.08 11.94 6.42
CA GLU A 132 -14.36 11.75 7.09
C GLU A 132 -14.75 10.27 7.02
N TYR A 133 -15.55 9.78 7.97
CA TYR A 133 -16.13 8.45 7.90
C TYR A 133 -17.66 8.52 7.79
N VAL A 134 -18.22 7.91 6.75
CA VAL A 134 -19.67 7.81 6.52
C VAL A 134 -20.06 6.34 6.59
N LYS A 135 -20.87 5.97 7.58
CA LYS A 135 -21.27 4.56 7.81
C LYS A 135 -20.07 3.59 7.88
N GLY A 136 -18.96 4.04 8.47
CA GLY A 136 -17.72 3.27 8.59
C GLY A 136 -16.85 3.21 7.33
N GLN A 137 -17.29 3.80 6.21
CA GLN A 137 -16.50 3.94 4.99
C GLN A 137 -15.72 5.25 5.02
N GLY A 138 -14.43 5.19 4.72
CA GLY A 138 -13.57 6.38 4.70
C GLY A 138 -13.78 7.20 3.43
N LYS A 139 -14.17 8.46 3.56
CA LYS A 139 -14.25 9.41 2.44
C LYS A 139 -12.86 9.98 2.15
N VAL A 140 -12.44 9.91 0.89
CA VAL A 140 -11.14 10.39 0.43
C VAL A 140 -11.25 11.15 -0.87
N ASN A 141 -10.38 12.14 -1.07
CA ASN A 141 -10.17 12.78 -2.37
C ASN A 141 -9.06 12.02 -3.11
N TYR A 142 -9.34 11.57 -4.32
CA TYR A 142 -8.40 10.86 -5.18
C TYR A 142 -8.54 11.40 -6.61
N GLY A 143 -7.56 12.19 -7.07
CA GLY A 143 -7.61 12.83 -8.39
C GLY A 143 -8.70 13.90 -8.52
N ASN A 144 -8.89 14.73 -7.47
CA ASN A 144 -9.92 15.77 -7.38
C ASN A 144 -11.37 15.25 -7.31
N VAL A 145 -11.55 13.95 -7.13
CA VAL A 145 -12.86 13.29 -7.01
C VAL A 145 -12.97 12.62 -5.64
N TYR A 146 -14.14 12.73 -5.00
CA TYR A 146 -14.39 12.05 -3.73
C TYR A 146 -14.91 10.63 -3.92
N TYR A 147 -14.31 9.69 -3.19
CA TYR A 147 -14.70 8.30 -3.13
C TYR A 147 -14.95 7.84 -1.70
N LEU A 148 -15.70 6.75 -1.55
CA LEU A 148 -15.83 6.01 -0.30
C LEU A 148 -14.97 4.75 -0.38
N ALA A 149 -14.00 4.64 0.52
CA ALA A 149 -13.18 3.45 0.71
C ALA A 149 -13.98 2.35 1.44
N ASN A 150 -13.74 1.09 1.10
CA ASN A 150 -14.27 -0.05 1.86
C ASN A 150 -13.86 0.03 3.35
N THR A 151 -14.72 -0.46 4.25
CA THR A 151 -14.56 -0.33 5.71
C THR A 151 -13.23 -0.89 6.23
N ARG A 152 -12.70 -1.95 5.62
CA ARG A 152 -11.43 -2.57 5.98
C ARG A 152 -10.21 -1.69 5.66
N SER A 153 -10.34 -0.70 4.78
CA SER A 153 -9.25 0.21 4.41
C SER A 153 -8.61 0.88 5.63
N ARG A 154 -9.37 1.15 6.70
CA ARG A 154 -8.88 1.78 7.95
C ARG A 154 -7.74 1.03 8.65
N TYR A 155 -7.54 -0.26 8.34
CA TYR A 155 -6.47 -1.08 8.91
C TYR A 155 -5.29 -1.28 7.96
N VAL A 156 -5.41 -0.82 6.72
CA VAL A 156 -4.34 -0.94 5.73
C VAL A 156 -3.20 -0.02 6.13
N HIS A 157 -2.03 -0.61 6.36
CA HIS A 157 -0.78 0.10 6.63
C HIS A 157 0.21 -0.04 5.48
N LEU A 158 1.23 0.82 5.50
CA LEU A 158 2.37 0.76 4.58
C LEU A 158 3.37 -0.31 5.01
N ASN A 159 3.92 -0.98 4.01
CA ASN A 159 5.05 -1.89 4.11
C ASN A 159 6.23 -1.34 3.31
N PHE A 160 7.45 -1.72 3.68
CA PHE A 160 8.67 -1.40 2.93
C PHE A 160 9.57 -2.64 2.80
N LYS A 161 10.47 -2.64 1.81
CA LYS A 161 11.51 -3.67 1.67
C LYS A 161 12.74 -3.23 2.47
N MET A 162 13.16 -4.06 3.43
CA MET A 162 14.42 -3.85 4.13
C MET A 162 15.47 -4.81 3.56
N LYS A 163 16.58 -4.27 3.05
CA LYS A 163 17.75 -5.07 2.67
C LYS A 163 18.76 -4.99 3.81
N SER A 164 18.81 -6.04 4.62
CA SER A 164 19.86 -6.17 5.64
C SER A 164 21.15 -6.63 4.95
N LEU A 165 22.13 -5.74 4.86
CA LEU A 165 23.53 -6.14 4.72
C LEU A 165 23.96 -6.54 6.13
N ARG A 166 24.26 -7.83 6.35
CA ARG A 166 24.68 -8.32 7.67
C ARG A 166 26.07 -7.76 7.96
N ASP A 167 26.13 -6.66 8.67
CA ASP A 167 27.28 -6.30 9.48
C ASP A 167 26.78 -5.75 10.81
N VAL A 168 26.46 -6.67 11.73
CA VAL A 168 26.03 -6.31 13.08
C VAL A 168 27.02 -6.92 14.07
N ASN A 169 27.86 -6.05 14.64
CA ASN A 169 28.75 -6.38 15.74
C ASN A 169 27.97 -6.21 17.06
N ILE A 170 27.29 -7.28 17.52
CA ILE A 170 26.49 -7.23 18.76
C ILE A 170 27.41 -7.44 19.97
N LYS A 171 27.77 -6.38 20.68
CA LYS A 171 28.35 -6.49 22.02
C LYS A 171 27.25 -6.84 23.03
N ARG A 172 27.24 -8.08 23.53
CA ARG A 172 26.39 -8.50 24.66
C ARG A 172 27.24 -8.56 25.92
N SER A 173 26.82 -7.88 26.98
CA SER A 173 27.32 -8.16 28.33
C SER A 173 26.19 -8.74 29.18
N LYS A 174 26.49 -9.81 29.91
CA LYS A 174 25.57 -10.48 30.84
C LYS A 174 26.01 -10.11 32.25
N VAL A 175 25.21 -9.31 32.95
CA VAL A 175 25.46 -8.95 34.36
C VAL A 175 24.82 -9.99 35.28
N LYS A 176 25.54 -10.39 36.33
CA LYS A 176 25.11 -11.46 37.26
C LYS A 176 24.27 -10.96 38.44
N GLY A 177 24.03 -9.65 38.54
CA GLY A 177 23.44 -9.01 39.72
C GLY A 177 24.40 -9.04 40.92
N LYS A 178 24.17 -8.15 41.89
CA LYS A 178 24.87 -8.13 43.17
C LYS A 178 23.88 -8.57 44.25
N LYS A 179 24.22 -9.58 45.04
CA LYS A 179 23.43 -9.98 46.21
C LYS A 179 23.90 -9.19 47.44
N ILE A 180 22.94 -8.89 48.33
CA ILE A 180 23.17 -8.38 49.68
C ILE A 180 23.50 -9.57 50.57
#